data_AF-A0AAU6KZS0-F1
#
_entry.id   AF-A0AAU6KZS0-F1
#
_cell.length_a   1.000
_cell.length_b   1.000
_cell.length_c   1.000
_cell.angle_alpha   90.00
_cell.angle_beta   90.00
_cell.angle_gamma   90.00
#
_symmetry.space_group_name_H-M   'P 1'
#
loop_
_entity.id
_entity.type
_entity.pdbx_description
1 polymer ?
#
loop_
_entity_poly.entity_id
_entity_poly.type
_entity_poly.pdbx_seq_one_letter_code
_entity_poly.pdbx_strand_id
1 'polypeptide(L)'
;MHTVPWVHVVPEQGALPVDLLLPETGRTYAVRLDGREMRDTDAVFLQFYDRLKLPDYFGWNWNALLDCLRDLHRLLPADRYVFIVEAADEVLPDDADARQLLFRTLLRAGRRWSFTRRSDGVDLSRLVIVMSCAAASVTDLREQLRLCWDETVASPPRIVEGAP
;
A
#
# COMPACT_ATOMS: atom_id res chain seq x y z
N MET A 1 9.00 -3.50 19.61
CA MET A 1 8.27 -4.14 18.49
C MET A 1 7.69 -3.01 17.63
N HIS A 2 8.41 -2.58 16.59
CA HIS A 2 7.96 -1.48 15.74
C HIS A 2 7.10 -2.03 14.60
N THR A 3 5.79 -1.93 14.74
CA THR A 3 4.86 -2.12 13.63
C THR A 3 4.74 -0.80 12.86
N VAL A 4 4.70 -0.86 11.53
CA VAL A 4 4.41 0.31 10.69
C VAL A 4 2.97 0.76 10.96
N PRO A 5 2.75 2.02 11.39
CA PRO A 5 1.43 2.45 11.88
C PRO A 5 0.36 2.60 10.79
N TRP A 6 0.71 2.44 9.51
CA TRP A 6 -0.22 2.59 8.37
C TRP A 6 -0.49 1.28 7.60
N VAL A 7 0.14 0.16 7.98
CA VAL A 7 -0.13 -1.14 7.36
C VAL A 7 -0.72 -2.07 8.41
N HIS A 8 -1.92 -2.60 8.14
CA HIS A 8 -2.63 -3.47 9.05
C HIS A 8 -2.92 -4.81 8.38
N VAL A 9 -2.36 -5.91 8.93
CA VAL A 9 -2.64 -7.27 8.48
C VAL A 9 -3.71 -7.89 9.37
N VAL A 10 -4.82 -8.30 8.77
CA VAL A 10 -5.97 -8.90 9.46
C VAL A 10 -6.39 -10.22 8.81
N PRO A 11 -6.88 -11.20 9.59
CA PRO A 11 -7.52 -12.37 9.00
C PRO A 11 -8.81 -11.96 8.26
N GLU A 12 -9.27 -12.74 7.29
CA GLU A 12 -10.51 -12.49 6.52
C GLU A 12 -11.76 -12.22 7.39
N GLN A 13 -11.79 -12.79 8.59
CA GLN A 13 -12.89 -12.63 9.56
C GLN A 13 -12.50 -11.71 10.74
N GLY A 14 -11.41 -10.95 10.60
CA GLY A 14 -10.87 -10.08 11.63
C GLY A 14 -11.60 -8.74 11.74
N ALA A 15 -11.65 -8.18 12.95
CA ALA A 15 -12.15 -6.83 13.19
C ALA A 15 -11.00 -5.80 13.17
N LEU A 16 -11.18 -4.70 12.44
CA LEU A 16 -10.35 -3.50 12.52
C LEU A 16 -11.07 -2.43 13.34
N PRO A 17 -10.34 -1.55 14.05
CA PRO A 17 -10.95 -0.37 14.67
C PRO A 17 -11.68 0.47 13.61
N VAL A 18 -12.95 0.79 13.85
CA VAL A 18 -13.81 1.50 12.89
C VAL A 18 -13.25 2.88 12.53
N ASP A 19 -12.63 3.57 13.49
CA ASP A 19 -12.01 4.89 13.28
C ASP A 19 -10.84 4.86 12.27
N LEU A 20 -10.25 3.68 12.06
CA LEU A 20 -9.20 3.45 11.08
C LEU A 20 -9.77 3.22 9.66
N LEU A 21 -11.00 2.69 9.58
CA LEU A 21 -11.67 2.32 8.33
C LEU A 21 -12.63 3.41 7.81
N LEU A 22 -13.24 4.19 8.70
CA LEU A 22 -14.31 5.15 8.38
C LEU A 22 -14.04 6.52 9.02
N PRO A 23 -13.18 7.37 8.42
CA PRO A 23 -13.14 8.79 8.74
C PRO A 23 -14.41 9.50 8.25
N GLU A 24 -14.61 10.75 8.70
CA GLU A 24 -15.72 11.63 8.30
C GLU A 24 -16.07 11.52 6.80
N THR A 25 -17.38 11.38 6.51
CA THR A 25 -17.92 11.12 5.18
C THR A 25 -17.50 12.22 4.19
N GLY A 26 -17.16 11.82 2.95
CA GLY A 26 -16.79 12.75 1.87
C GLY A 26 -15.32 13.18 1.82
N ARG A 27 -14.48 12.68 2.74
CA ARG A 27 -13.04 13.01 2.81
C ARG A 27 -12.11 11.82 2.54
N THR A 28 -12.67 10.63 2.27
CA THR A 28 -11.92 9.38 2.17
C THR A 28 -12.19 8.67 0.85
N TYR A 29 -11.13 8.27 0.15
CA TYR A 29 -11.19 7.38 -1.00
C TYR A 29 -10.80 5.97 -0.59
N ALA A 30 -11.69 5.00 -0.77
CA ALA A 30 -11.43 3.60 -0.48
C ALA A 30 -11.33 2.79 -1.77
N VAL A 31 -10.28 1.97 -1.88
CA VAL A 31 -10.07 1.05 -3.00
C VAL A 31 -9.96 -0.38 -2.48
N ARG A 32 -10.64 -1.32 -3.16
CA ARG A 32 -10.53 -2.76 -2.90
C ARG A 32 -9.80 -3.41 -4.06
N LEU A 33 -8.76 -4.16 -3.74
CA LEU A 33 -7.91 -4.92 -4.65
C LEU A 33 -8.08 -6.40 -4.28
N ASP A 34 -8.19 -7.26 -5.29
CA ASP A 34 -8.35 -8.70 -5.08
C ASP A 34 -7.04 -9.41 -5.40
N GLY A 35 -6.40 -9.99 -4.38
CA GLY A 35 -5.13 -10.68 -4.52
C GLY A 35 -5.19 -11.92 -5.40
N ARG A 36 -6.36 -12.54 -5.52
CA ARG A 36 -6.60 -13.69 -6.41
C ARG A 36 -6.52 -13.30 -7.89
N GLU A 37 -6.78 -12.03 -8.19
CA GLU A 37 -6.67 -11.42 -9.52
C GLU A 37 -5.29 -10.78 -9.75
N MET A 38 -4.33 -10.95 -8.83
CA MET A 38 -2.98 -10.37 -8.88
C MET A 38 -1.92 -11.48 -8.93
N ARG A 39 -2.11 -12.47 -9.82
CA ARG A 39 -1.27 -13.67 -9.89
C ARG A 39 0.08 -13.47 -10.56
N ASP A 40 0.21 -12.45 -11.40
CA ASP A 40 1.45 -12.03 -12.05
C ASP A 40 1.59 -10.50 -12.01
N THR A 41 2.76 -10.00 -12.41
CA THR A 41 3.10 -8.56 -12.33
C THR A 41 2.17 -7.71 -13.19
N ASP A 42 1.75 -8.20 -14.36
CA ASP A 42 0.86 -7.47 -15.26
C ASP A 42 -0.55 -7.38 -14.66
N ALA A 43 -1.03 -8.47 -14.05
CA ALA A 43 -2.31 -8.53 -13.36
C ALA A 43 -2.35 -7.61 -12.12
N VAL A 44 -1.24 -7.50 -11.39
CA VAL A 44 -1.08 -6.49 -10.33
C VAL A 44 -1.28 -5.09 -10.91
N PHE A 45 -0.53 -4.74 -11.96
CA PHE A 45 -0.63 -3.42 -12.59
C PHE A 45 -2.03 -3.13 -13.11
N LEU A 46 -2.69 -4.11 -13.71
CA LEU A 46 -4.06 -4.00 -14.21
C LEU A 46 -5.05 -3.74 -13.07
N GLN A 47 -4.96 -4.46 -11.95
CA GLN A 47 -5.81 -4.21 -10.78
C GLN A 47 -5.63 -2.77 -10.25
N PHE A 48 -4.39 -2.29 -10.12
CA PHE A 48 -4.16 -0.90 -9.70
C PHE A 48 -4.69 0.10 -10.72
N TYR A 49 -4.45 -0.15 -12.02
CA TYR A 49 -4.93 0.69 -13.11
C TYR A 49 -6.46 0.84 -13.08
N ASP A 50 -7.17 -0.29 -13.04
CA ASP A 50 -8.63 -0.32 -13.10
C ASP A 50 -9.30 0.24 -11.85
N ARG A 51 -8.72 -0.01 -10.67
CA ARG A 51 -9.32 0.33 -9.38
C ARG A 51 -8.97 1.75 -8.93
N LEU A 52 -7.80 2.26 -9.29
CA LEU A 52 -7.42 3.66 -9.05
C LEU A 52 -7.73 4.58 -10.24
N LYS A 53 -8.19 4.03 -11.37
CA LYS A 53 -8.42 4.77 -12.62
C LYS A 53 -7.17 5.56 -13.01
N LEU A 54 -6.04 4.84 -13.07
CA LEU A 54 -4.77 5.44 -13.45
C LEU A 54 -4.84 6.00 -14.88
N PRO A 55 -4.02 7.01 -15.22
CA PRO A 55 -4.06 7.64 -16.53
C PRO A 55 -3.67 6.66 -17.66
N ASP A 56 -4.22 6.86 -18.87
CA ASP A 56 -3.94 6.00 -20.04
C ASP A 56 -2.45 5.91 -20.42
N TYR A 57 -1.65 6.91 -20.01
CA TYR A 57 -0.19 6.91 -20.20
C TYR A 57 0.58 6.16 -19.11
N PHE A 58 -0.10 5.36 -18.28
CA PHE A 58 0.51 4.56 -17.22
C PHE A 58 1.63 3.66 -17.79
N GLY A 59 2.79 3.67 -17.15
CA GLY A 59 4.02 3.07 -17.69
C GLY A 59 4.18 1.57 -17.50
N TRP A 60 3.21 0.86 -16.91
CA TRP A 60 3.21 -0.60 -16.72
C TRP A 60 4.50 -1.15 -16.07
N ASN A 61 4.98 -0.46 -15.03
CA ASN A 61 6.15 -0.89 -14.27
C ASN A 61 6.07 -0.42 -12.81
N TRP A 62 6.90 -1.00 -11.95
CA TRP A 62 6.91 -0.71 -10.51
C TRP A 62 7.21 0.75 -10.15
N ASN A 63 8.06 1.43 -10.92
CA ASN A 63 8.36 2.84 -10.69
C ASN A 63 7.15 3.72 -11.04
N ALA A 64 6.50 3.46 -12.17
CA ALA A 64 5.27 4.15 -12.56
C ALA A 64 4.14 3.94 -11.54
N LEU A 65 4.01 2.72 -11.01
CA LEU A 65 3.05 2.44 -9.92
C LEU A 65 3.41 3.26 -8.67
N LEU A 66 4.66 3.20 -8.21
CA LEU A 66 5.11 3.96 -7.05
C LEU A 66 4.87 5.46 -7.20
N ASP A 67 5.13 6.02 -8.38
CA ASP A 67 4.92 7.43 -8.66
C ASP A 67 3.43 7.80 -8.60
N CYS A 68 2.55 6.98 -9.19
CA CYS A 68 1.11 7.17 -9.05
C CYS A 68 0.65 7.11 -7.59
N LEU A 69 1.15 6.14 -6.81
CA LEU A 69 0.81 5.98 -5.40
C LEU A 69 1.39 7.08 -4.51
N ARG A 70 2.47 7.74 -4.92
CA ARG A 70 3.03 8.90 -4.22
C ARG A 70 2.28 10.19 -4.54
N ASP A 71 1.56 10.22 -5.66
CA ASP A 71 0.82 11.38 -6.16
C ASP A 71 -0.70 11.14 -6.23
N LEU A 72 -1.25 10.40 -5.26
CA LEU A 72 -2.69 10.11 -5.17
C LEU A 72 -3.57 11.36 -5.17
N HIS A 73 -3.15 12.47 -4.55
CA HIS A 73 -3.95 13.70 -4.53
C HIS A 73 -4.23 14.30 -5.91
N ARG A 74 -3.31 14.11 -6.87
CA ARG A 74 -3.48 14.57 -8.24
C ARG A 74 -4.50 13.70 -8.99
N LEU A 75 -4.53 12.41 -8.68
CA LEU A 75 -5.42 11.44 -9.32
C LEU A 75 -6.82 11.45 -8.71
N LEU A 76 -6.90 11.58 -7.39
CA LEU A 76 -8.10 11.35 -6.60
C LEU A 76 -8.16 12.45 -5.51
N PRO A 77 -9.05 13.44 -5.62
CA PRO A 77 -9.13 14.51 -4.61
C PRO A 77 -9.78 13.97 -3.33
N ALA A 78 -8.95 13.46 -2.41
CA ALA A 78 -9.37 13.01 -1.08
C ALA A 78 -8.34 13.39 0.01
N ASP A 79 -8.82 13.58 1.24
CA ASP A 79 -7.97 13.87 2.40
C ASP A 79 -7.29 12.60 2.93
N ARG A 80 -7.93 11.44 2.72
CA ARG A 80 -7.49 10.12 3.18
C ARG A 80 -7.72 9.06 2.12
N TYR A 81 -6.87 8.05 2.10
CA TYR A 81 -6.89 6.91 1.19
C TYR A 81 -6.84 5.62 2.01
N VAL A 82 -7.73 4.68 1.69
CA VAL A 82 -7.75 3.35 2.32
C VAL A 82 -7.65 2.31 1.22
N PHE A 83 -6.59 1.52 1.24
CA PHE A 83 -6.35 0.45 0.27
C PHE A 83 -6.59 -0.88 0.98
N ILE A 84 -7.53 -1.67 0.48
CA ILE A 84 -7.85 -2.99 1.03
C ILE A 84 -7.40 -4.02 0.00
N VAL A 85 -6.36 -4.77 0.32
CA VAL A 85 -5.89 -5.92 -0.46
C VAL A 85 -6.49 -7.18 0.17
N GLU A 86 -7.43 -7.79 -0.53
CA GLU A 86 -8.07 -9.05 -0.14
C GLU A 86 -7.25 -10.23 -0.63
N ALA A 87 -7.28 -11.36 0.08
CA ALA A 87 -6.46 -12.53 -0.24
C ALA A 87 -4.98 -12.16 -0.52
N ALA A 88 -4.39 -11.30 0.32
CA ALA A 88 -3.06 -10.74 0.13
C ALA A 88 -1.95 -11.80 0.12
N ASP A 89 -2.22 -12.97 0.72
CA ASP A 89 -1.36 -14.15 0.67
C ASP A 89 -1.38 -14.89 -0.68
N GLU A 90 -2.40 -14.65 -1.50
CA GLU A 90 -2.53 -15.21 -2.86
C GLU A 90 -1.93 -14.31 -3.96
N VAL A 91 -1.39 -13.14 -3.58
CA VAL A 91 -0.75 -12.23 -4.53
C VAL A 91 0.59 -12.78 -4.97
N LEU A 92 0.82 -12.82 -6.29
CA LEU A 92 2.07 -13.25 -6.91
C LEU A 92 2.60 -14.56 -6.29
N PRO A 93 1.80 -15.64 -6.30
CA PRO A 93 2.12 -16.86 -5.57
C PRO A 93 3.38 -17.55 -6.11
N ASP A 94 3.67 -17.34 -7.40
CA ASP A 94 4.77 -17.97 -8.13
C ASP A 94 6.00 -17.06 -8.30
N ASP A 95 5.94 -15.80 -7.84
CA ASP A 95 7.02 -14.81 -8.00
C ASP A 95 7.27 -14.04 -6.70
N ALA A 96 8.16 -14.59 -5.86
CA ALA A 96 8.52 -14.00 -4.58
C ALA A 96 9.22 -12.64 -4.72
N ASP A 97 10.00 -12.44 -5.79
CA ASP A 97 10.74 -11.19 -6.01
C ASP A 97 9.79 -10.06 -6.40
N ALA A 98 8.86 -10.32 -7.32
CA ALA A 98 7.79 -9.40 -7.66
C ALA A 98 6.89 -9.11 -6.44
N ARG A 99 6.60 -10.12 -5.62
CA ARG A 99 5.80 -9.92 -4.39
C ARG A 99 6.50 -8.98 -3.42
N GLN A 100 7.81 -9.15 -3.22
CA GLN A 100 8.60 -8.22 -2.43
C GLN A 100 8.65 -6.82 -3.05
N LEU A 101 8.70 -6.69 -4.38
CA LEU A 101 8.63 -5.39 -5.06
C LEU A 101 7.29 -4.68 -4.82
N LEU A 102 6.17 -5.41 -4.87
CA LEU A 102 4.86 -4.87 -4.52
C LEU A 102 4.83 -4.36 -3.08
N PHE A 103 5.25 -5.19 -2.11
CA PHE A 103 5.24 -4.82 -0.69
C PHE A 103 6.12 -3.60 -0.42
N ARG A 104 7.33 -3.56 -1.00
CA ARG A 104 8.20 -2.38 -0.91
C ARG A 104 7.56 -1.14 -1.53
N THR A 105 6.89 -1.29 -2.67
CA THR A 105 6.17 -0.20 -3.33
C THR A 105 5.07 0.38 -2.44
N LEU A 106 4.24 -0.48 -1.85
CA LEU A 106 3.17 -0.10 -0.92
C LEU A 106 3.72 0.56 0.35
N LEU A 107 4.76 0.00 0.96
CA LEU A 107 5.40 0.55 2.15
C LEU A 107 6.01 1.94 1.88
N ARG A 108 6.68 2.10 0.73
CA ARG A 108 7.26 3.38 0.30
C ARG A 108 6.20 4.43 0.00
N ALA A 109 5.07 4.03 -0.59
CA ALA A 109 3.92 4.90 -0.79
C ALA A 109 3.32 5.31 0.57
N GLY A 110 3.05 4.37 1.46
CA GLY A 110 2.54 4.64 2.81
C GLY A 110 3.41 5.64 3.58
N ARG A 111 4.74 5.49 3.55
CA ARG A 111 5.70 6.41 4.17
C ARG A 111 5.60 7.84 3.61
N ARG A 112 5.24 8.03 2.33
CA ARG A 112 5.06 9.38 1.75
C ARG A 112 3.84 10.10 2.34
N TRP A 113 2.81 9.35 2.70
CA TRP A 113 1.52 9.83 3.20
C TRP A 113 1.38 9.77 4.72
N SER A 114 2.37 9.24 5.45
CA SER A 114 2.37 9.11 6.91
C SER A 114 2.86 10.35 7.66
N PHE A 115 3.38 11.39 6.98
CA PHE A 115 4.06 12.55 7.60
C PHE A 115 3.21 13.83 7.70
N THR A 116 1.89 13.75 7.77
CA THR A 116 1.09 14.97 7.96
C THR A 116 0.87 15.24 9.43
N ARG A 117 1.85 15.90 10.05
CA ARG A 117 1.73 16.49 11.39
C ARG A 117 0.55 17.47 11.37
N ARG A 118 -0.60 17.07 11.94
CA ARG A 118 -1.66 18.04 12.27
C ARG A 118 -1.24 18.81 13.54
N SER A 119 -1.70 20.04 13.64
CA SER A 119 -1.50 20.90 14.82
C SER A 119 -2.24 20.41 16.08
N ASP A 120 -3.09 19.39 15.97
CA ASP A 120 -3.90 18.81 17.05
C ASP A 120 -3.26 17.59 17.73
N GLY A 121 -2.06 17.16 17.30
CA GLY A 121 -1.27 16.11 17.96
C GLY A 121 -1.71 14.67 17.67
N VAL A 122 -2.71 14.45 16.80
CA VAL A 122 -3.09 13.09 16.35
C VAL A 122 -2.49 12.82 14.97
N ASP A 123 -1.42 12.02 14.93
CA ASP A 123 -0.83 11.53 13.68
C ASP A 123 -1.74 10.46 13.06
N LEU A 124 -2.64 10.88 12.19
CA LEU A 124 -3.42 9.95 11.37
C LEU A 124 -2.82 9.91 9.96
N SER A 125 -2.24 8.77 9.59
CA SER A 125 -1.70 8.57 8.23
C SER A 125 -2.77 8.85 7.18
N ARG A 126 -2.40 9.58 6.12
CA ARG A 126 -3.34 9.88 5.01
C ARG A 126 -3.53 8.69 4.08
N LEU A 127 -2.64 7.71 4.09
CA LEU A 127 -2.81 6.45 3.39
C LEU A 127 -2.78 5.33 4.44
N VAL A 128 -3.82 4.50 4.45
CA VAL A 128 -3.91 3.28 5.24
C VAL A 128 -3.99 2.11 4.27
N ILE A 129 -3.17 1.08 4.47
CA ILE A 129 -3.18 -0.15 3.67
C ILE A 129 -3.56 -1.31 4.58
N VAL A 130 -4.68 -1.94 4.26
CA VAL A 130 -5.21 -3.12 4.93
C VAL A 130 -4.93 -4.33 4.04
N MET A 131 -4.28 -5.35 4.59
CA MET A 131 -4.05 -6.62 3.92
C MET A 131 -4.83 -7.70 4.65
N SER A 132 -5.87 -8.21 4.00
CA SER A 132 -6.65 -9.35 4.46
C SER A 132 -6.06 -10.63 3.86
N CYS A 133 -5.89 -11.65 4.70
CA CYS A 133 -5.33 -12.94 4.29
C CYS A 133 -5.92 -14.09 5.10
N ALA A 134 -5.66 -15.33 4.68
CA ALA A 134 -6.02 -16.50 5.47
C ALA A 134 -5.37 -16.45 6.86
N ALA A 135 -6.06 -16.92 7.90
CA ALA A 135 -5.59 -16.85 9.28
C ALA A 135 -4.22 -17.53 9.49
N ALA A 136 -3.96 -18.62 8.76
CA ALA A 136 -2.69 -19.33 8.76
C ALA A 136 -1.54 -18.48 8.17
N SER A 137 -1.84 -17.63 7.19
CA SER A 137 -0.87 -16.82 6.45
C SER A 137 -0.49 -15.51 7.16
N VAL A 138 -1.21 -15.13 8.23
CA VAL A 138 -1.03 -13.83 8.92
C VAL A 138 0.40 -13.65 9.44
N THR A 139 0.98 -14.68 10.05
CA THR A 139 2.34 -14.59 10.63
C THR A 139 3.39 -14.40 9.54
N ASP A 140 3.34 -15.23 8.50
CA ASP A 140 4.28 -15.21 7.39
C ASP A 140 4.19 -13.88 6.62
N LEU A 141 2.97 -13.40 6.34
CA LEU A 141 2.76 -12.13 5.66
C LEU A 141 3.29 -10.94 6.49
N ARG A 142 3.07 -10.96 7.81
CA ARG A 142 3.62 -9.94 8.72
C ARG A 142 5.14 -9.95 8.74
N GLU A 143 5.76 -11.13 8.76
CA GLU A 143 7.21 -11.28 8.73
C GLU A 143 7.80 -10.73 7.43
N GLN A 144 7.21 -11.09 6.28
CA GLN A 144 7.66 -10.59 4.97
C GLN A 144 7.56 -9.07 4.88
N LEU A 145 6.44 -8.48 5.32
CA LEU A 145 6.27 -7.03 5.36
C LEU A 145 7.28 -6.36 6.27
N ARG A 146 7.62 -6.98 7.41
CA ARG A 146 8.63 -6.48 8.34
C ARG A 146 10.02 -6.50 7.72
N LEU A 147 10.41 -7.61 7.09
CA LEU A 147 11.70 -7.72 6.40
C LEU A 147 11.82 -6.67 5.29
N CYS A 148 10.77 -6.53 4.47
CA CYS A 148 10.71 -5.50 3.42
C CYS A 148 10.80 -4.07 4.00
N TRP A 149 10.22 -3.83 5.18
CA TRP A 149 10.27 -2.54 5.85
C TRP A 149 11.68 -2.23 6.37
N ASP A 150 12.32 -3.17 7.05
CA ASP A 150 13.66 -3.00 7.60
C ASP A 150 14.67 -2.68 6.48
N GLU A 151 14.57 -3.35 5.33
CA GLU A 151 15.35 -3.02 4.13
C GLU A 151 15.05 -1.61 3.57
N THR A 152 13.78 -1.22 3.57
CA THR A 152 13.35 0.09 3.06
C THR A 152 13.81 1.24 3.96
N VAL A 153 13.92 1.02 5.27
CA VAL A 153 14.47 1.99 6.24
C VAL A 153 15.99 2.01 6.22
N ALA A 154 16.63 0.85 6.05
CA ALA A 154 18.09 0.73 5.96
C ALA A 154 18.65 1.28 4.64
N SER A 155 17.86 1.30 3.56
CA SER A 155 18.23 1.95 2.31
C SER A 155 17.91 3.46 2.39
N PRO A 156 18.91 4.35 2.52
CA PRO A 156 18.63 5.79 2.42
C PRO A 156 17.98 6.07 1.05
N PRO A 157 17.10 7.08 0.94
CA PRO A 157 16.63 7.49 -0.37
C PRO A 157 17.85 7.73 -1.23
N ARG A 158 18.03 6.94 -2.31
CA ARG A 158 18.99 7.26 -3.35
C ARG A 158 18.53 8.60 -3.90
N ILE A 159 19.13 9.67 -3.40
CA ILE A 159 19.12 10.95 -4.09
C ILE A 159 19.76 10.59 -5.44
N VAL A 160 18.94 10.58 -6.49
CA VAL A 160 19.49 10.59 -7.83
C VAL A 160 20.06 12.00 -7.99
N GLU A 161 21.27 12.19 -7.49
CA GLU A 161 22.09 13.33 -7.87
C GLU A 161 22.43 13.10 -9.35
N GLY A 162 21.83 13.93 -10.20
CA GLY A 162 21.92 13.82 -11.65
C GLY A 162 21.52 15.12 -12.33
N ALA A 163 22.39 16.12 -12.13
CA ALA A 163 22.60 17.34 -12.92
C ALA A 163 22.53 17.12 -14.45
N PRO A 164 22.38 18.16 -15.30
CA PRO A 164 22.74 19.58 -15.09
C PRO A 164 21.60 20.60 -15.14
#